data_AF-A0A7X1XM27-F1
#
_entry.id   AF-A0A7X1XM27-F1
#
_cell.length_a   1.000
_cell.length_b   1.000
_cell.length_c   1.000
_cell.angle_alpha   90.00
_cell.angle_beta   90.00
_cell.angle_gamma   90.00
#
_symmetry.space_group_name_H-M   'P 1'
#
loop_
_entity.id
_entity.type
_entity.pdbx_description
1 polymer ?
#
loop_
_entity_poly.entity_id
_entity_poly.type
_entity_poly.pdbx_seq_one_letter_code
_entity_poly.pdbx_strand_id
1 'polypeptide(L)'
;MNYSLAELTQRMSGKSITLGWDAIVFMNRAKVNSLLEQQYITRFNRDSFMKHITGAASMTPDGQEILELSGLILSQPRLSFETASLRNSRVTATMDIVSGSVSYVRKGSNEVPGSVLYSYVVTANQGCTLTMDIDLAASQGTVNEQGKVIVDIGEGYNCRCNLVNEEKAQEQLGLFFKALYMEQKPDDRVYELGMLDLRDVDLLAPRSFIIRTMATEQGALRDSDDYGEGAVVLMVRTKGNPEEGDEPSEGKLDYLIPNDVDPATGNAKYSGAVVLASRAVFDWYFQYPIQDMLGHGTVFERANESNEVARSLKAVSGSLPLPSYHHRWYDSAGRTEEVASVGKHQLDFFNIVSDKALKFCRRRMLLYPFPGIREFKKNRFKCIFGIFLQGIVIMTLILNLKQM
;
A
#
# COMPACT_ATOMS: atom_id res chain seq x y z
N MET A 1 -16.27 2.60 2.13
CA MET A 1 -16.53 3.93 1.54
C MET A 1 -15.19 4.55 1.20
N ASN A 2 -15.12 5.33 0.12
CA ASN A 2 -13.92 6.11 -0.22
C ASN A 2 -14.10 7.53 0.32
N TYR A 3 -13.03 8.13 0.83
CA TYR A 3 -13.06 9.39 1.55
C TYR A 3 -12.02 10.37 0.98
N SER A 4 -12.29 11.66 1.09
CA SER A 4 -11.31 12.71 0.80
C SER A 4 -10.20 12.75 1.85
N LEU A 5 -9.10 13.43 1.55
CA LEU A 5 -7.98 13.58 2.47
C LEU A 5 -8.42 14.26 3.77
N ALA A 6 -9.31 15.25 3.66
CA ALA A 6 -9.88 15.95 4.80
C ALA A 6 -10.71 15.02 5.69
N GLU A 7 -11.58 14.21 5.09
CA GLU A 7 -12.43 13.25 5.80
C GLU A 7 -11.59 12.14 6.46
N LEU A 8 -10.63 11.55 5.75
CA LEU A 8 -9.70 10.56 6.32
C LEU A 8 -8.96 11.15 7.53
N THR A 9 -8.42 12.36 7.38
CA THR A 9 -7.71 13.05 8.46
C THR A 9 -8.60 13.29 9.68
N GLN A 10 -9.87 13.63 9.46
CA GLN A 10 -10.85 13.80 10.53
C GLN A 10 -11.19 12.46 11.20
N ARG A 11 -11.39 11.39 10.42
CA ARG A 11 -11.68 10.04 10.96
C ARG A 11 -10.53 9.49 11.80
N MET A 12 -9.29 9.79 11.43
CA MET A 12 -8.09 9.42 12.18
C MET A 12 -7.81 10.35 13.39
N SER A 13 -8.57 11.42 13.58
CA SER A 13 -8.35 12.37 14.67
C SER A 13 -8.49 11.68 16.03
N GLY A 14 -7.42 11.70 16.83
CA GLY A 14 -7.38 11.09 18.17
C GLY A 14 -7.38 9.56 18.18
N LYS A 15 -7.37 8.89 17.02
CA LYS A 15 -7.38 7.43 16.90
C LYS A 15 -6.07 6.91 16.32
N SER A 16 -5.80 5.65 16.59
CA SER A 16 -4.80 4.84 15.91
C SER A 16 -5.51 3.82 15.02
N ILE A 17 -5.26 3.87 13.70
CA ILE A 17 -5.96 3.04 12.71
C ILE A 17 -5.05 1.97 12.09
N THR A 18 -3.85 1.78 12.64
CA THR A 18 -2.86 0.86 12.08
C THR A 18 -3.02 -0.58 12.55
N LEU A 19 -4.05 -0.89 13.35
CA LEU A 19 -4.32 -2.25 13.85
C LEU A 19 -3.10 -2.90 14.51
N GLY A 20 -2.37 -2.14 15.33
CA GLY A 20 -1.15 -2.61 15.98
C GLY A 20 0.09 -2.66 15.07
N TRP A 21 -0.03 -2.53 13.75
CA TRP A 21 1.10 -2.40 12.84
C TRP A 21 1.78 -1.03 12.95
N ASP A 22 3.07 -0.94 12.58
CA ASP A 22 3.84 0.32 12.65
C ASP A 22 3.61 1.21 11.43
N ALA A 23 3.39 0.61 10.27
CA ALA A 23 3.02 1.31 9.06
C ALA A 23 2.01 0.51 8.23
N ILE A 24 1.08 1.22 7.59
CA ILE A 24 0.21 0.67 6.56
C ILE A 24 0.45 1.42 5.25
N VAL A 25 0.65 0.69 4.17
CA VAL A 25 0.88 1.24 2.83
C VAL A 25 -0.21 0.75 1.88
N PHE A 26 -0.81 1.67 1.15
CA PHE A 26 -1.78 1.39 0.10
C PHE A 26 -1.21 1.77 -1.26
N MET A 27 -1.41 0.91 -2.27
CA MET A 27 -1.12 1.21 -3.68
C MET A 27 -2.32 0.85 -4.54
N ASN A 28 -2.88 1.81 -5.28
CA ASN A 28 -4.06 1.57 -6.08
C ASN A 28 -3.78 0.71 -7.32
N ARG A 29 -4.86 0.19 -7.91
CA ARG A 29 -4.84 -0.61 -9.14
C ARG A 29 -4.07 0.05 -10.27
N ALA A 30 -4.33 1.34 -10.55
CA ALA A 30 -3.65 2.07 -11.61
C ALA A 30 -2.12 2.05 -11.44
N LYS A 31 -1.63 2.32 -10.21
CA LYS A 31 -0.20 2.32 -9.90
C LYS A 31 0.40 0.91 -10.05
N VAL A 32 -0.28 -0.10 -9.53
CA VAL A 32 0.16 -1.50 -9.60
C VAL A 32 0.25 -1.95 -11.05
N ASN A 33 -0.79 -1.71 -11.86
CA ASN A 33 -0.81 -2.09 -13.27
C ASN A 33 0.24 -1.35 -14.10
N SER A 34 0.50 -0.06 -13.82
CA SER A 34 1.61 0.66 -14.45
C SER A 34 2.98 0.03 -14.14
N LEU A 35 3.18 -0.51 -12.94
CA LEU A 35 4.44 -1.20 -12.58
C LEU A 35 4.57 -2.55 -13.31
N LEU A 36 3.47 -3.29 -13.46
CA LEU A 36 3.45 -4.54 -14.23
C LEU A 36 3.74 -4.29 -15.70
N GLU A 37 3.10 -3.27 -16.29
CA GLU A 37 3.34 -2.85 -17.67
C GLU A 37 4.81 -2.44 -17.91
N GLN A 38 5.40 -1.64 -17.02
CA GLN A 38 6.81 -1.25 -17.14
C GLN A 38 7.76 -2.45 -17.11
N GLN A 39 7.48 -3.42 -16.25
CA GLN A 39 8.26 -4.66 -16.17
C GLN A 39 8.08 -5.52 -17.42
N TYR A 40 6.83 -5.66 -17.89
CA TYR A 40 6.52 -6.35 -19.13
C TYR A 40 7.28 -5.74 -20.31
N ILE A 41 7.22 -4.42 -20.52
CA ILE A 41 7.96 -3.73 -21.60
C ILE A 41 9.47 -3.94 -21.46
N THR A 42 9.99 -3.89 -20.23
CA THR A 42 11.42 -4.13 -19.98
C THR A 42 11.85 -5.55 -20.38
N ARG A 43 10.98 -6.55 -20.15
CA ARG A 43 11.23 -7.96 -20.49
C ARG A 43 10.98 -8.27 -21.96
N PHE A 44 9.97 -7.65 -22.56
CA PHE A 44 9.64 -7.83 -23.97
C PHE A 44 10.84 -7.45 -24.87
N ASN A 45 11.61 -6.44 -24.46
CA ASN A 45 12.84 -6.02 -25.13
C ASN A 45 14.06 -6.97 -24.88
N ARG A 46 13.92 -8.01 -24.07
CA ARG A 46 14.94 -9.05 -23.81
C ARG A 46 14.50 -10.35 -24.47
N ASP A 47 15.43 -11.21 -24.88
CA ASP A 47 15.11 -12.50 -25.52
C ASP A 47 14.65 -13.60 -24.54
N SER A 48 14.35 -13.27 -23.28
CA SER A 48 14.02 -14.25 -22.23
C SER A 48 12.52 -14.47 -21.99
N PHE A 49 11.65 -13.59 -22.46
CA PHE A 49 10.20 -13.69 -22.22
C PHE A 49 9.50 -14.62 -23.23
N MET A 50 8.36 -15.25 -22.86
CA MET A 50 7.48 -15.97 -23.81
C MET A 50 6.86 -14.99 -24.82
N LYS A 51 7.63 -14.62 -25.84
CA LYS A 51 7.21 -13.66 -26.86
C LYS A 51 6.13 -14.22 -27.77
N HIS A 52 6.19 -15.52 -28.07
CA HIS A 52 5.30 -16.19 -29.02
C HIS A 52 4.92 -17.58 -28.51
N ILE A 53 3.67 -17.74 -28.12
CA ILE A 53 3.13 -19.01 -27.64
C ILE A 53 2.67 -19.83 -28.84
N THR A 54 3.29 -21.00 -29.00
CA THR A 54 2.90 -22.00 -30.00
C THR A 54 2.72 -23.34 -29.30
N GLY A 55 1.64 -24.04 -29.59
CA GLY A 55 1.36 -25.34 -28.99
C GLY A 55 -0.03 -25.85 -29.34
N ALA A 56 -0.37 -27.03 -28.86
CA ALA A 56 -1.66 -27.66 -29.11
C ALA A 56 -2.31 -28.08 -27.78
N ALA A 57 -3.46 -27.49 -27.47
CA ALA A 57 -4.22 -27.83 -26.27
C ALA A 57 -5.29 -28.88 -26.62
N SER A 58 -5.40 -29.95 -25.83
CA SER A 58 -6.46 -30.95 -25.99
C SER A 58 -7.80 -30.37 -25.57
N MET A 59 -8.79 -30.35 -26.47
CA MET A 59 -10.14 -29.82 -26.21
C MET A 59 -11.11 -30.91 -25.73
N THR A 60 -10.84 -32.17 -26.07
CA THR A 60 -11.58 -33.33 -25.60
C THR A 60 -10.72 -34.24 -24.71
N PRO A 61 -11.32 -35.00 -23.78
CA PRO A 61 -10.56 -35.92 -22.91
C PRO A 61 -9.82 -37.03 -23.65
N ASP A 62 -10.33 -37.44 -24.82
CA ASP A 62 -9.74 -38.48 -25.68
C ASP A 62 -8.63 -37.95 -26.60
N GLY A 63 -8.37 -36.63 -26.58
CA GLY A 63 -7.32 -35.99 -27.38
C GLY A 63 -7.58 -35.97 -28.89
N GLN A 64 -8.80 -36.29 -29.32
CA GLN A 64 -9.21 -36.29 -30.74
C GLN A 64 -9.41 -34.89 -31.28
N GLU A 65 -9.83 -33.94 -30.44
CA GLU A 65 -9.93 -32.54 -30.84
C GLU A 65 -8.90 -31.71 -30.11
N ILE A 66 -8.18 -30.87 -30.86
CA ILE A 66 -7.14 -29.99 -30.35
C ILE A 66 -7.35 -28.56 -30.86
N LEU A 67 -6.92 -27.62 -30.03
CA LEU A 67 -6.78 -26.23 -30.41
C LEU A 67 -5.30 -25.94 -30.62
N GLU A 68 -4.90 -25.81 -31.89
CA GLU A 68 -3.55 -25.41 -32.26
C GLU A 68 -3.43 -23.89 -32.19
N LEU A 69 -2.44 -23.44 -31.42
CA LEU A 69 -2.07 -22.04 -31.22
C LEU A 69 -0.75 -21.81 -31.95
N SER A 70 -0.67 -20.77 -32.76
CA SER A 70 0.55 -20.40 -33.46
C SER A 70 0.88 -18.93 -33.26
N GLY A 71 2.05 -18.67 -32.69
CA GLY A 71 2.58 -17.33 -32.53
C GLY A 71 1.73 -16.39 -31.68
N LEU A 72 0.96 -16.91 -30.72
CA LEU A 72 0.12 -16.08 -29.85
C LEU A 72 0.98 -15.12 -29.01
N ILE A 73 0.55 -13.86 -28.91
CA ILE A 73 1.17 -12.84 -28.07
C ILE A 73 0.15 -12.37 -27.04
N LEU A 74 0.53 -12.44 -25.77
CA LEU A 74 -0.26 -11.95 -24.64
C LEU A 74 0.19 -10.53 -24.25
N SER A 75 -0.74 -9.70 -23.78
CA SER A 75 -0.43 -8.40 -23.18
C SER A 75 0.22 -8.57 -21.81
N GLN A 76 0.64 -7.45 -21.22
CA GLN A 76 0.95 -7.40 -19.79
C GLN A 76 -0.24 -7.85 -18.95
N PRO A 77 0.00 -8.48 -17.78
CA PRO A 77 -1.05 -8.75 -16.82
C PRO A 77 -1.61 -7.45 -16.25
N ARG A 78 -2.93 -7.33 -16.23
CA ARG A 78 -3.66 -6.27 -15.54
C ARG A 78 -4.42 -6.87 -14.37
N LEU A 79 -4.17 -6.37 -13.17
CA LEU A 79 -4.86 -6.80 -11.96
C LEU A 79 -6.18 -6.04 -11.79
N SER A 80 -7.19 -6.79 -11.35
CA SER A 80 -8.49 -6.35 -10.86
C SER A 80 -8.63 -6.78 -9.40
N PHE A 81 -9.27 -5.93 -8.60
CA PHE A 81 -9.52 -6.14 -7.18
C PHE A 81 -10.99 -6.49 -6.90
N GLU A 82 -11.74 -6.93 -7.91
CA GLU A 82 -13.17 -7.25 -7.81
C GLU A 82 -13.49 -8.33 -6.76
N THR A 83 -12.56 -9.24 -6.48
CA THR A 83 -12.67 -10.31 -5.47
C THR A 83 -11.82 -10.04 -4.22
N ALA A 84 -11.21 -8.85 -4.13
CA ALA A 84 -10.27 -8.52 -3.07
C ALA A 84 -10.96 -8.38 -1.71
N SER A 85 -10.37 -8.98 -0.68
CA SER A 85 -10.79 -8.81 0.71
C SER A 85 -9.57 -8.62 1.60
N LEU A 86 -9.73 -7.97 2.75
CA LEU A 86 -8.66 -7.84 3.75
C LEU A 86 -8.30 -9.17 4.42
N ARG A 87 -9.09 -10.22 4.20
CA ARG A 87 -8.85 -11.57 4.74
C ARG A 87 -7.94 -12.42 3.87
N ASN A 88 -7.83 -12.07 2.59
CA ASN A 88 -6.98 -12.79 1.63
C ASN A 88 -6.13 -11.79 0.84
N SER A 89 -5.27 -12.33 -0.02
CA SER A 89 -4.37 -11.52 -0.84
C SER A 89 -4.71 -11.68 -2.31
N ARG A 90 -5.99 -11.92 -2.63
CA ARG A 90 -6.41 -12.37 -3.95
C ARG A 90 -6.66 -11.20 -4.89
N VAL A 91 -6.22 -11.37 -6.14
CA VAL A 91 -6.53 -10.50 -7.28
C VAL A 91 -6.88 -11.34 -8.50
N THR A 92 -7.67 -10.79 -9.41
CA THR A 92 -7.88 -11.36 -10.75
C THR A 92 -6.87 -10.73 -11.70
N ALA A 93 -6.04 -11.52 -12.37
CA ALA A 93 -5.15 -11.05 -13.43
C ALA A 93 -5.75 -11.36 -14.80
N THR A 94 -5.77 -10.36 -15.68
CA THR A 94 -6.24 -10.48 -17.07
C THR A 94 -5.13 -10.08 -18.04
N MET A 95 -4.91 -10.92 -19.04
CA MET A 95 -4.02 -10.66 -20.17
C MET A 95 -4.81 -10.76 -21.46
N ASP A 96 -4.71 -9.77 -22.34
CA ASP A 96 -5.35 -9.81 -23.65
C ASP A 96 -4.49 -10.63 -24.61
N ILE A 97 -5.14 -11.34 -25.52
CA ILE A 97 -4.47 -12.00 -26.65
C ILE A 97 -4.45 -11.00 -27.79
N VAL A 98 -3.27 -10.43 -28.04
CA VAL A 98 -3.08 -9.28 -28.93
C VAL A 98 -2.95 -9.71 -30.39
N SER A 99 -2.30 -10.85 -30.63
CA SER A 99 -2.09 -11.39 -31.97
C SER A 99 -1.85 -12.89 -31.97
N GLY A 100 -1.99 -13.52 -33.13
CA GLY A 100 -1.56 -14.88 -33.45
C GLY A 100 -2.66 -15.62 -34.22
N SER A 101 -2.50 -16.92 -34.46
CA SER A 101 -3.52 -17.72 -35.14
C SER A 101 -3.93 -18.93 -34.31
N VAL A 102 -5.19 -19.32 -34.50
CA VAL A 102 -5.83 -20.41 -33.81
C VAL A 102 -6.50 -21.30 -34.84
N SER A 103 -6.26 -22.61 -34.75
CA SER A 103 -6.88 -23.62 -35.59
C SER A 103 -7.46 -24.72 -34.72
N TYR A 104 -8.76 -24.97 -34.85
CA TYR A 104 -9.40 -26.08 -34.19
C TYR A 104 -9.37 -27.29 -35.12
N VAL A 105 -8.70 -28.34 -34.68
CA VAL A 105 -8.38 -29.50 -35.51
C VAL A 105 -8.97 -30.75 -34.88
N ARG A 106 -9.67 -31.53 -35.70
CA ARG A 106 -10.01 -32.92 -35.38
C ARG A 106 -8.91 -33.81 -35.92
N LYS A 107 -8.22 -34.52 -35.03
CA LYS A 107 -7.22 -35.51 -35.41
C LYS A 107 -7.87 -36.62 -36.21
N GLY A 108 -7.13 -37.10 -37.21
CA GLY A 108 -7.50 -38.28 -37.96
C GLY A 108 -7.21 -39.55 -37.15
N SER A 109 -7.90 -40.62 -37.49
CA SER A 109 -7.54 -41.98 -37.12
C SER A 109 -6.82 -42.67 -38.30
N ASN A 110 -6.39 -43.92 -38.13
CA ASN A 110 -5.82 -44.70 -39.24
C ASN A 110 -6.80 -44.87 -40.42
N GLU A 111 -8.10 -44.66 -40.20
CA GLU A 111 -9.16 -44.85 -41.20
C GLU A 111 -9.78 -43.54 -41.69
N VAL A 112 -9.67 -42.45 -40.92
CA VAL A 112 -10.29 -41.15 -41.23
C VAL A 112 -9.22 -40.06 -41.22
N PRO A 113 -9.02 -39.31 -42.31
CA PRO A 113 -8.05 -38.21 -42.31
C PRO A 113 -8.48 -37.11 -41.33
N GLY A 114 -7.50 -36.47 -40.70
CA GLY A 114 -7.74 -35.32 -39.84
C GLY A 114 -8.28 -34.14 -40.64
N SER A 115 -9.00 -33.24 -39.98
CA SER A 115 -9.57 -32.06 -40.61
C SER A 115 -9.48 -30.83 -39.70
N VAL A 116 -9.26 -29.67 -40.31
CA VAL A 116 -9.39 -28.38 -39.65
C VAL A 116 -10.87 -28.00 -39.67
N LEU A 117 -11.48 -27.85 -38.50
CA LEU A 117 -12.90 -27.48 -38.37
C LEU A 117 -13.08 -25.98 -38.61
N TYR A 118 -12.21 -25.16 -38.02
CA TYR A 118 -12.13 -23.72 -38.28
C TYR A 118 -10.74 -23.19 -37.94
N SER A 119 -10.38 -22.06 -38.54
CA SER A 119 -9.16 -21.31 -38.24
C SER A 119 -9.43 -19.83 -38.32
N TYR A 120 -8.82 -19.05 -37.43
CA TYR A 120 -8.93 -17.60 -37.43
C TYR A 120 -7.68 -16.95 -36.86
N VAL A 121 -7.48 -15.69 -37.23
CA VAL A 121 -6.43 -14.84 -36.67
C VAL A 121 -7.02 -14.07 -35.49
N VAL A 122 -6.32 -14.12 -34.36
CA VAL A 122 -6.67 -13.36 -33.17
C VAL A 122 -6.12 -11.95 -33.30
N THR A 123 -6.93 -10.95 -32.96
CA THR A 123 -6.50 -9.55 -32.86
C THR A 123 -7.02 -8.95 -31.57
N ALA A 124 -6.33 -7.94 -31.02
CA ALA A 124 -6.72 -7.27 -29.78
C ALA A 124 -8.19 -6.79 -29.77
N ASN A 125 -8.74 -6.39 -30.92
CA ASN A 125 -10.11 -5.88 -31.05
C ASN A 125 -11.20 -6.95 -30.81
N GLN A 126 -10.85 -8.24 -30.83
CA GLN A 126 -11.79 -9.33 -30.59
C GLN A 126 -12.05 -9.58 -29.10
N GLY A 127 -11.29 -8.95 -28.19
CA GLY A 127 -11.51 -9.10 -26.74
C GLY A 127 -11.17 -10.49 -26.21
N CYS A 128 -10.29 -11.23 -26.88
CA CYS A 128 -9.81 -12.51 -26.39
C CYS A 128 -8.85 -12.30 -25.22
N THR A 129 -9.04 -13.03 -24.12
CA THR A 129 -8.33 -12.88 -22.85
C THR A 129 -7.96 -14.22 -22.24
N LEU A 130 -6.90 -14.19 -21.45
CA LEU A 130 -6.54 -15.18 -20.45
C LEU A 130 -6.73 -14.54 -19.07
N THR A 131 -7.57 -15.15 -18.23
CA THR A 131 -7.82 -14.70 -16.86
C THR A 131 -7.36 -15.75 -15.86
N MET A 132 -6.94 -15.32 -14.67
CA MET A 132 -6.57 -16.20 -13.57
C MET A 132 -6.67 -15.46 -12.23
N ASP A 133 -6.95 -16.20 -11.17
CA ASP A 133 -6.84 -15.72 -9.80
C ASP A 133 -5.39 -15.88 -9.33
N ILE A 134 -4.86 -14.89 -8.62
CA ILE A 134 -3.51 -14.92 -8.05
C ILE A 134 -3.58 -14.47 -6.59
N ASP A 135 -2.94 -15.24 -5.72
CA ASP A 135 -2.69 -14.82 -4.34
C ASP A 135 -1.33 -14.07 -4.29
N LEU A 136 -1.36 -12.80 -3.89
CA LEU A 136 -0.15 -12.00 -3.73
C LEU A 136 0.71 -12.58 -2.60
N ALA A 137 1.94 -12.92 -2.93
CA ALA A 137 2.88 -13.52 -1.99
C ALA A 137 3.95 -12.50 -1.55
N ALA A 138 4.34 -12.61 -0.29
CA ALA A 138 5.61 -12.06 0.15
C ALA A 138 6.67 -13.10 -0.22
N SER A 139 7.67 -12.71 -1.01
CA SER A 139 8.83 -13.59 -1.20
C SER A 139 9.58 -13.66 0.12
N GLN A 140 9.41 -14.75 0.87
CA GLN A 140 10.23 -15.03 2.03
C GLN A 140 11.62 -15.44 1.53
N GLY A 141 12.48 -14.44 1.31
CA GLY A 141 13.90 -14.68 1.17
C GLY A 141 14.42 -15.20 2.50
N THR A 142 14.74 -16.50 2.54
CA THR A 142 15.41 -17.13 3.68
C THR A 142 16.73 -16.41 3.92
N VAL A 143 16.80 -15.70 5.05
CA VAL A 143 18.00 -15.09 5.62
C VAL A 143 18.60 -13.95 4.77
N ASN A 144 18.25 -12.72 5.15
CA ASN A 144 18.81 -11.45 4.67
C ASN A 144 18.60 -11.16 3.17
N GLU A 145 17.70 -10.22 2.84
CA GLU A 145 18.12 -8.90 2.28
C GLU A 145 17.00 -8.13 1.55
N GLN A 146 15.93 -8.75 1.04
CA GLN A 146 14.97 -8.00 0.20
C GLN A 146 13.52 -8.45 0.46
N GLY A 147 12.76 -7.64 1.21
CA GLY A 147 11.34 -7.87 1.48
C GLY A 147 10.48 -7.52 0.27
N LYS A 148 10.55 -8.34 -0.78
CA LYS A 148 9.88 -8.10 -2.05
C LYS A 148 8.42 -8.54 -2.03
N VAL A 149 7.59 -7.69 -2.62
CA VAL A 149 6.18 -7.95 -2.91
C VAL A 149 6.13 -8.42 -4.35
N ILE A 150 5.66 -9.65 -4.57
CA ILE A 150 5.71 -10.26 -5.90
C ILE A 150 4.34 -10.81 -6.35
N VAL A 151 4.19 -10.88 -7.67
CA VAL A 151 3.10 -11.56 -8.37
C VAL A 151 3.75 -12.65 -9.22
N ASP A 152 3.59 -13.92 -8.88
CA ASP A 152 3.99 -15.01 -9.77
C ASP A 152 2.78 -15.44 -10.62
N ILE A 153 2.83 -15.13 -11.92
CA ILE A 153 1.76 -15.52 -12.86
C ILE A 153 1.69 -17.06 -13.03
N GLY A 154 2.79 -17.78 -12.80
CA GLY A 154 2.82 -19.26 -12.86
C GLY A 154 2.02 -19.92 -11.74
N GLU A 155 1.94 -19.29 -10.57
CA GLU A 155 1.17 -19.78 -9.42
C GLU A 155 -0.32 -19.45 -9.53
N GLY A 156 -0.76 -18.78 -10.61
CA GLY A 156 -2.16 -18.48 -10.87
C GLY A 156 -3.04 -19.72 -10.91
N TYR A 157 -4.30 -19.59 -10.51
CA TYR A 157 -5.30 -20.66 -10.51
C TYR A 157 -6.63 -20.15 -11.05
N ASN A 158 -7.61 -21.05 -11.20
CA ASN A 158 -8.87 -20.76 -11.89
C ASN A 158 -8.65 -20.15 -13.29
N CYS A 159 -7.58 -20.59 -13.98
CA CYS A 159 -7.20 -20.05 -15.27
C CYS A 159 -8.27 -20.34 -16.32
N ARG A 160 -8.70 -19.33 -17.07
CA ARG A 160 -9.68 -19.46 -18.16
C ARG A 160 -9.26 -18.65 -19.37
N CYS A 161 -9.50 -19.19 -20.56
CA CYS A 161 -9.21 -18.48 -21.81
C CYS A 161 -10.41 -18.56 -22.76
N ASN A 162 -10.88 -17.40 -23.22
CA ASN A 162 -12.11 -17.28 -24.03
C ASN A 162 -11.87 -17.41 -25.56
N LEU A 163 -10.76 -18.01 -26.01
CA LEU A 163 -10.58 -18.38 -27.43
C LEU A 163 -11.57 -19.46 -27.90
N VAL A 164 -12.23 -20.10 -26.95
CA VAL A 164 -13.30 -21.08 -27.14
C VAL A 164 -14.53 -20.65 -26.33
N ASN A 165 -15.71 -21.06 -26.77
CA ASN A 165 -16.98 -20.59 -26.18
C ASN A 165 -17.47 -21.47 -25.01
N GLU A 166 -17.11 -22.75 -24.98
CA GLU A 166 -17.56 -23.68 -23.94
C GLU A 166 -16.74 -23.51 -22.66
N GLU A 167 -17.39 -23.32 -21.52
CA GLU A 167 -16.75 -23.07 -20.22
C GLU A 167 -15.69 -24.12 -19.86
N LYS A 168 -16.00 -25.41 -20.02
CA LYS A 168 -15.04 -26.50 -19.76
C LYS A 168 -13.81 -26.42 -20.67
N ALA A 169 -14.01 -26.07 -21.94
CA ALA A 169 -12.90 -25.90 -22.88
C ALA A 169 -12.06 -24.66 -22.53
N GLN A 170 -12.68 -23.59 -22.03
CA GLN A 170 -11.96 -22.41 -21.54
C GLN A 170 -11.07 -22.72 -20.34
N GLU A 171 -11.56 -23.54 -19.41
CA GLU A 171 -10.78 -24.02 -18.25
C GLU A 171 -9.62 -24.91 -18.69
N GLN A 172 -9.88 -25.85 -19.60
CA GLN A 172 -8.85 -26.74 -20.16
C GLN A 172 -7.75 -25.96 -20.88
N LEU A 173 -8.13 -24.94 -21.65
CA LEU A 173 -7.18 -24.04 -22.29
C LEU A 173 -6.42 -23.17 -21.27
N GLY A 174 -7.09 -22.73 -20.20
CA GLY A 174 -6.45 -22.04 -19.09
C GLY A 174 -5.40 -22.89 -18.38
N LEU A 175 -5.65 -24.19 -18.18
CA LEU A 175 -4.67 -25.14 -17.63
C LEU A 175 -3.46 -25.31 -18.56
N PHE A 176 -3.68 -25.32 -19.87
CA PHE A 176 -2.59 -25.32 -20.85
C PHE A 176 -1.70 -24.08 -20.71
N PHE A 177 -2.27 -22.87 -20.64
CA PHE A 177 -1.48 -21.65 -20.41
C PHE A 177 -0.75 -21.67 -19.05
N LYS A 178 -1.40 -22.18 -18.00
CA LYS A 178 -0.75 -22.35 -16.68
C LYS A 178 0.49 -23.24 -16.79
N ALA A 179 0.39 -24.38 -17.48
CA ALA A 179 1.53 -25.27 -17.68
C ALA A 179 2.69 -24.56 -18.41
N LEU A 180 2.40 -23.81 -19.47
CA LEU A 180 3.41 -23.03 -20.20
C LEU A 180 4.11 -21.99 -19.31
N TYR A 181 3.38 -21.29 -18.45
CA TYR A 181 3.99 -20.36 -17.49
C TYR A 181 4.85 -21.07 -16.44
N MET A 182 4.43 -22.25 -15.99
CA MET A 182 5.19 -23.05 -15.03
C MET A 182 6.51 -23.59 -15.61
N GLU A 183 6.58 -23.79 -16.92
CA GLU A 183 7.82 -24.13 -17.63
C GLU A 183 8.81 -22.95 -17.73
N GLN A 184 8.34 -21.72 -17.57
CA GLN A 184 9.21 -20.54 -17.61
C GLN A 184 10.06 -20.41 -16.36
N LYS A 185 11.23 -19.79 -16.51
CA LYS A 185 12.07 -19.40 -15.37
C LYS A 185 11.32 -18.40 -14.49
N PRO A 186 11.53 -18.42 -13.16
CA PRO A 186 10.91 -17.46 -12.25
C PRO A 186 11.09 -16.00 -12.69
N ASP A 187 12.27 -15.62 -13.17
CA ASP A 187 12.56 -14.24 -13.61
C ASP A 187 11.66 -13.73 -14.75
N ASP A 188 11.09 -14.63 -15.55
CA ASP A 188 10.25 -14.28 -16.69
C ASP A 188 8.76 -14.24 -16.32
N ARG A 189 8.35 -14.92 -15.24
CA ARG A 189 6.94 -15.02 -14.79
C ARG A 189 6.61 -14.26 -13.50
N VAL A 190 7.61 -13.93 -12.68
CA VAL A 190 7.45 -13.20 -11.40
C VAL A 190 7.57 -11.71 -11.63
N TYR A 191 6.58 -10.91 -11.23
CA TYR A 191 6.59 -9.44 -11.29
C TYR A 191 6.78 -8.85 -9.89
N GLU A 192 7.59 -7.81 -9.75
CA GLU A 192 7.86 -7.14 -8.47
C GLU A 192 6.97 -5.89 -8.32
N LEU A 193 6.11 -5.84 -7.31
CA LEU A 193 5.25 -4.68 -7.02
C LEU A 193 5.95 -3.64 -6.14
N GLY A 194 6.93 -4.09 -5.35
CA GLY A 194 7.67 -3.23 -4.43
C GLY A 194 8.66 -4.02 -3.60
N MET A 195 9.49 -3.29 -2.86
CA MET A 195 10.54 -3.86 -2.01
C MET A 195 10.65 -3.05 -0.73
N LEU A 196 10.68 -3.75 0.39
CA LEU A 196 11.05 -3.21 1.69
C LEU A 196 12.54 -3.46 1.94
N ASP A 197 13.30 -2.39 2.17
CA ASP A 197 14.72 -2.50 2.52
C ASP A 197 14.85 -2.84 4.01
N LEU A 198 15.27 -4.07 4.31
CA LEU A 198 15.37 -4.60 5.67
C LEU A 198 16.72 -4.30 6.35
N ARG A 199 17.64 -3.68 5.61
CA ARG A 199 19.07 -3.55 5.99
C ARG A 199 19.37 -2.33 6.84
N ASP A 200 18.42 -1.41 7.02
CA ASP A 200 18.63 -0.20 7.80
C ASP A 200 18.68 -0.50 9.33
N VAL A 201 19.49 0.25 10.06
CA VAL A 201 19.66 0.18 11.53
C VAL A 201 18.65 1.06 12.28
N ASP A 202 17.81 1.80 11.56
CA ASP A 202 16.79 2.67 12.14
C ASP A 202 15.60 1.89 12.73
N LEU A 203 14.90 2.49 13.69
CA LEU A 203 13.73 1.90 14.37
C LEU A 203 12.56 1.67 13.40
N LEU A 204 12.46 2.49 12.34
CA LEU A 204 11.47 2.33 11.25
C LEU A 204 11.89 1.31 10.18
N ALA A 205 13.07 0.70 10.28
CA ALA A 205 13.46 -0.37 9.37
C ALA A 205 12.43 -1.51 9.47
N PRO A 206 11.85 -1.96 8.34
CA PRO A 206 10.91 -3.07 8.37
C PRO A 206 11.57 -4.34 8.90
N ARG A 207 10.80 -5.12 9.66
CA ARG A 207 11.18 -6.41 10.25
C ARG A 207 10.35 -7.55 9.70
N SER A 208 9.04 -7.36 9.62
CA SER A 208 8.09 -8.28 9.00
C SER A 208 6.97 -7.48 8.35
N PHE A 209 6.23 -8.10 7.44
CA PHE A 209 5.06 -7.50 6.83
C PHE A 209 4.11 -8.58 6.34
N ILE A 210 2.83 -8.22 6.23
CA ILE A 210 1.83 -9.00 5.50
C ILE A 210 1.29 -8.18 4.33
N ILE A 211 0.85 -8.89 3.30
CA ILE A 211 0.20 -8.31 2.13
C ILE A 211 -1.27 -8.70 2.20
N ARG A 212 -2.16 -7.75 1.94
CA ARG A 212 -3.59 -7.95 1.72
C ARG A 212 -4.02 -7.17 0.50
N THR A 213 -5.27 -7.38 0.12
CA THR A 213 -5.91 -6.69 -0.99
C THR A 213 -7.19 -6.05 -0.50
N MET A 214 -7.62 -4.95 -1.10
CA MET A 214 -8.86 -4.31 -0.70
C MET A 214 -9.53 -3.68 -1.92
N ALA A 215 -10.77 -4.06 -2.18
CA ALA A 215 -11.59 -3.38 -3.19
C ALA A 215 -12.03 -2.00 -2.66
N THR A 216 -12.24 -1.05 -3.56
CA THR A 216 -13.11 0.09 -3.23
C THR A 216 -14.56 -0.41 -3.16
N GLU A 217 -15.46 0.36 -2.53
CA GLU A 217 -16.88 -0.05 -2.53
C GLU A 217 -17.46 -0.21 -3.93
N GLN A 218 -17.12 0.72 -4.83
CA GLN A 218 -17.56 0.67 -6.22
C GLN A 218 -16.83 -0.42 -7.00
N GLY A 219 -15.56 -0.68 -6.70
CA GLY A 219 -14.77 -1.72 -7.37
C GLY A 219 -15.24 -3.15 -7.09
N ALA A 220 -15.96 -3.37 -6.00
CA ALA A 220 -16.61 -4.65 -5.71
C ALA A 220 -17.95 -4.84 -6.45
N LEU A 221 -18.51 -3.78 -7.04
CA LEU A 221 -19.81 -3.79 -7.70
C LEU A 221 -19.66 -3.96 -9.21
N ARG A 222 -20.21 -5.05 -9.75
CA ARG A 222 -20.06 -5.45 -11.17
C ARG A 222 -20.72 -4.48 -12.16
N ASP A 223 -21.72 -3.74 -11.69
CA ASP A 223 -22.47 -2.73 -12.45
C ASP A 223 -21.90 -1.32 -12.31
N SER A 224 -20.79 -1.14 -11.58
CA SER A 224 -20.12 0.14 -11.42
C SER A 224 -19.12 0.43 -12.54
N ASP A 225 -18.99 1.70 -12.91
CA ASP A 225 -17.94 2.17 -13.85
C ASP A 225 -16.53 1.96 -13.28
N ASP A 226 -16.40 1.90 -11.95
CA ASP A 226 -15.14 1.66 -11.24
C ASP A 226 -14.91 0.17 -10.93
N TYR A 227 -15.65 -0.75 -11.57
CA TYR A 227 -15.52 -2.19 -11.32
C TYR A 227 -14.06 -2.66 -11.41
N GLY A 228 -13.65 -3.43 -10.40
CA GLY A 228 -12.28 -3.92 -10.25
C GLY A 228 -11.31 -2.93 -9.60
N GLU A 229 -11.72 -1.70 -9.26
CA GLU A 229 -10.90 -0.76 -8.50
C GLU A 229 -10.59 -1.24 -7.08
N GLY A 230 -9.38 -0.97 -6.64
CA GLY A 230 -8.90 -1.38 -5.32
C GLY A 230 -7.42 -1.12 -5.13
N ALA A 231 -6.86 -1.71 -4.08
CA ALA A 231 -5.48 -1.51 -3.69
C ALA A 231 -4.82 -2.78 -3.13
N VAL A 232 -3.51 -2.83 -3.30
CA VAL A 232 -2.63 -3.67 -2.49
C VAL A 232 -2.37 -2.95 -1.18
N VAL A 233 -2.54 -3.67 -0.06
CA VAL A 233 -2.35 -3.17 1.30
C VAL A 233 -1.18 -3.91 1.93
N LEU A 234 -0.15 -3.18 2.32
CA LEU A 234 0.98 -3.71 3.07
C LEU A 234 0.87 -3.26 4.51
N MET A 235 0.91 -4.20 5.43
CA MET A 235 0.95 -3.92 6.87
C MET A 235 2.33 -4.31 7.36
N VAL A 236 3.06 -3.34 7.89
CA VAL A 236 4.49 -3.44 8.14
C VAL A 236 4.77 -3.29 9.63
N ARG A 237 5.49 -4.27 10.16
CA ARG A 237 6.11 -4.21 11.47
C ARG A 237 7.57 -3.83 11.29
N THR A 238 8.04 -2.93 12.12
CA THR A 238 9.40 -2.39 12.10
C THR A 238 10.24 -3.00 13.22
N LYS A 239 11.55 -2.78 13.18
CA LYS A 239 12.49 -3.29 14.19
C LYS A 239 12.21 -2.72 15.58
N GLY A 240 11.69 -1.50 15.67
CA GLY A 240 11.35 -0.85 16.93
C GLY A 240 10.18 -1.50 17.67
N ASN A 241 9.39 -2.35 17.02
CA ASN A 241 8.24 -3.00 17.63
C ASN A 241 8.49 -4.50 17.90
N PRO A 242 8.46 -4.96 19.17
CA PRO A 242 8.61 -6.36 19.50
C PRO A 242 7.35 -7.20 19.22
N GLU A 243 6.19 -6.58 19.06
CA GLU A 243 4.91 -7.26 18.87
C GLU A 243 4.48 -7.26 17.39
N GLU A 244 3.81 -8.32 16.96
CA GLU A 244 3.12 -8.33 15.66
C GLU A 244 1.86 -7.47 15.72
N GLY A 245 1.42 -6.98 14.55
CA GLY A 245 0.13 -6.31 14.45
C GLY A 245 -1.04 -7.29 14.48
N ASP A 246 -2.24 -6.76 14.64
CA ASP A 246 -3.47 -7.56 14.60
C ASP A 246 -3.74 -8.05 13.19
N GLU A 247 -4.33 -9.24 13.08
CA GLU A 247 -4.81 -9.76 11.81
C GLU A 247 -5.93 -8.85 11.27
N PRO A 248 -5.79 -8.31 10.04
CA PRO A 248 -6.80 -7.44 9.46
C PRO A 248 -8.11 -8.20 9.24
N SER A 249 -9.22 -7.57 9.63
CA SER A 249 -10.56 -8.07 9.36
C SER A 249 -11.39 -7.00 8.69
N GLU A 250 -12.40 -7.43 7.91
CA GLU A 250 -13.35 -6.54 7.27
C GLU A 250 -13.95 -5.53 8.24
N GLY A 251 -14.08 -4.28 7.79
CA GLY A 251 -14.63 -3.17 8.57
C GLY A 251 -13.72 -2.58 9.65
N LYS A 252 -12.55 -3.17 9.94
CA LYS A 252 -11.58 -2.60 10.89
C LYS A 252 -10.61 -1.59 10.27
N LEU A 253 -10.43 -1.63 8.95
CA LEU A 253 -9.54 -0.73 8.22
C LEU A 253 -10.35 -0.04 7.11
N ASP A 254 -10.35 1.30 7.12
CA ASP A 254 -10.90 2.09 6.02
C ASP A 254 -9.97 2.03 4.80
N TYR A 255 -10.51 2.25 3.60
CA TYR A 255 -9.68 2.43 2.41
C TYR A 255 -8.96 3.79 2.48
N LEU A 256 -7.63 3.79 2.58
CA LEU A 256 -6.87 4.99 2.99
C LEU A 256 -6.31 5.84 1.85
N ILE A 257 -6.55 5.48 0.59
CA ILE A 257 -6.17 6.35 -0.53
C ILE A 257 -7.26 7.41 -0.69
N PRO A 258 -6.93 8.71 -0.58
CA PRO A 258 -7.95 9.74 -0.70
C PRO A 258 -8.52 9.82 -2.12
N ASN A 259 -9.83 10.07 -2.23
CA ASN A 259 -10.55 10.18 -3.50
C ASN A 259 -10.51 11.59 -4.12
N ASP A 260 -9.70 12.51 -3.58
CA ASP A 260 -9.61 13.87 -4.11
C ASP A 260 -9.18 13.85 -5.59
N VAL A 261 -9.88 14.64 -6.40
CA VAL A 261 -9.57 14.85 -7.81
C VAL A 261 -8.94 16.21 -8.04
N ASP A 262 -8.08 16.29 -9.05
CA ASP A 262 -7.49 17.53 -9.52
C ASP A 262 -8.56 18.39 -10.23
N PRO A 263 -8.84 19.62 -9.75
CA PRO A 263 -9.92 20.44 -10.32
C PRO A 263 -9.72 20.82 -11.79
N ALA A 264 -8.48 20.83 -12.29
CA ALA A 264 -8.17 21.21 -13.66
C ALA A 264 -8.25 20.03 -14.63
N THR A 265 -7.91 18.82 -14.18
CA THR A 265 -7.83 17.63 -15.05
C THR A 265 -8.90 16.58 -14.79
N GLY A 266 -9.61 16.65 -13.66
CA GLY A 266 -10.59 15.64 -13.23
C GLY A 266 -9.97 14.32 -12.78
N ASN A 267 -8.64 14.17 -12.84
CA ASN A 267 -7.96 12.93 -12.47
C ASN A 267 -7.78 12.80 -10.96
N ALA A 268 -7.72 11.56 -10.46
CA ALA A 268 -7.35 11.27 -9.08
C ALA A 268 -5.99 11.90 -8.73
N LYS A 269 -5.93 12.67 -7.64
CA LYS A 269 -4.69 13.30 -7.17
C LYS A 269 -3.71 12.27 -6.63
N TYR A 270 -4.23 11.19 -6.06
CA TYR A 270 -3.44 10.25 -5.28
C TYR A 270 -3.50 8.82 -5.84
N SER A 271 -2.37 8.14 -5.78
CA SER A 271 -2.22 6.76 -6.27
C SER A 271 -1.87 5.75 -5.18
N GLY A 272 -1.70 6.24 -3.94
CA GLY A 272 -1.39 5.43 -2.78
C GLY A 272 -1.34 6.28 -1.52
N ALA A 273 -1.10 5.61 -0.40
CA ALA A 273 -1.00 6.24 0.90
C ALA A 273 -0.02 5.49 1.81
N VAL A 274 0.67 6.20 2.70
CA VAL A 274 1.38 5.62 3.85
C VAL A 274 0.83 6.23 5.13
N VAL A 275 0.52 5.37 6.09
CA VAL A 275 0.11 5.76 7.43
C VAL A 275 1.07 5.17 8.44
N LEU A 276 1.66 6.04 9.26
CA LEU A 276 2.54 5.64 10.36
C LEU A 276 1.79 5.61 11.68
N ALA A 277 1.98 4.54 12.43
CA ALA A 277 1.44 4.39 13.77
C ALA A 277 1.85 5.57 14.63
N SER A 278 0.89 6.11 15.38
CA SER A 278 1.17 7.25 16.25
C SER A 278 2.22 6.93 17.31
N ARG A 279 2.24 5.69 17.82
CA ARG A 279 3.26 5.20 18.74
C ARG A 279 4.66 5.21 18.13
N ALA A 280 4.83 4.72 16.90
CA ALA A 280 6.12 4.69 16.22
C ALA A 280 6.70 6.10 16.07
N VAL A 281 5.87 7.08 15.70
CA VAL A 281 6.31 8.48 15.58
C VAL A 281 6.61 9.09 16.95
N PHE A 282 5.71 8.96 17.92
CA PHE A 282 5.82 9.66 19.20
C PHE A 282 6.91 9.07 20.10
N ASP A 283 6.93 7.74 20.23
CA ASP A 283 7.80 7.05 21.17
C ASP A 283 9.27 7.06 20.68
N TRP A 284 9.50 6.93 19.37
CA TRP A 284 10.85 6.80 18.82
C TRP A 284 11.47 8.11 18.35
N TYR A 285 10.67 9.05 17.84
CA TYR A 285 11.20 10.25 17.17
C TYR A 285 10.71 11.57 17.75
N PHE A 286 9.72 11.57 18.64
CA PHE A 286 9.16 12.81 19.17
C PHE A 286 9.50 13.02 20.64
N GLN A 287 9.42 11.96 21.45
CA GLN A 287 9.59 12.04 22.89
C GLN A 287 10.95 12.64 23.26
N TYR A 288 12.05 11.98 22.89
CA TYR A 288 13.39 12.41 23.28
C TYR A 288 13.77 13.79 22.72
N PRO A 289 13.57 14.10 21.42
CA PRO A 289 13.91 15.43 20.89
C PRO A 289 13.15 16.58 21.54
N ILE A 290 11.90 16.38 21.95
CA ILE A 290 11.14 17.43 22.66
C ILE A 290 11.56 17.56 24.11
N GLN A 291 11.92 16.47 24.78
CA GLN A 291 12.51 16.56 26.13
C GLN A 291 13.79 17.39 26.11
N ASP A 292 14.67 17.12 25.15
CA ASP A 292 15.94 17.84 25.00
C ASP A 292 15.69 19.32 24.64
N MET A 293 14.78 19.58 23.70
CA MET A 293 14.43 20.94 23.27
C MET A 293 13.83 21.79 24.41
N LEU A 294 12.94 21.20 25.22
CA LEU A 294 12.37 21.90 26.37
C LEU A 294 13.39 22.04 27.52
N GLY A 295 14.32 21.09 27.65
CA GLY A 295 15.32 21.10 28.71
C GLY A 295 14.71 21.14 30.11
N HIS A 296 15.35 21.84 31.04
CA HIS A 296 14.83 22.14 32.37
C HIS A 296 14.31 20.94 33.19
N GLY A 297 14.94 19.78 33.05
CA GLY A 297 14.54 18.56 33.76
C GLY A 297 13.20 17.98 33.28
N THR A 298 12.78 18.33 32.06
CA THR A 298 11.54 17.84 31.45
C THR A 298 11.63 16.34 31.19
N VAL A 299 10.71 15.59 31.79
CA VAL A 299 10.51 14.18 31.48
C VAL A 299 9.10 13.97 30.98
N PHE A 300 8.96 13.31 29.83
CA PHE A 300 7.67 12.86 29.31
C PHE A 300 7.48 11.38 29.58
N GLU A 301 6.24 11.02 29.91
CA GLU A 301 5.76 9.65 29.91
C GLU A 301 4.60 9.48 28.92
N ARG A 302 4.38 8.23 28.51
CA ARG A 302 3.28 7.83 27.63
C ARG A 302 1.97 7.95 28.42
N ALA A 303 1.03 8.76 27.94
CA ALA A 303 -0.25 8.95 28.62
C ALA A 303 -1.22 7.78 28.36
N ASN A 304 -1.02 7.02 27.28
CA ASN A 304 -1.72 5.78 26.99
C ASN A 304 -0.80 4.83 26.18
N GLU A 305 -1.09 3.53 26.29
CA GLU A 305 -0.38 2.47 25.54
C GLU A 305 -1.25 1.77 24.49
N SER A 306 -2.45 2.30 24.21
CA SER A 306 -3.40 1.68 23.27
C SER A 306 -2.90 1.73 21.80
N ASN A 307 -3.29 0.70 21.04
CA ASN A 307 -3.14 0.64 19.59
C ASN A 307 -4.34 1.22 18.82
N GLU A 308 -5.40 1.65 19.53
CA GLU A 308 -6.64 2.22 18.99
C GLU A 308 -6.75 3.73 19.23
N VAL A 309 -6.04 4.25 20.24
CA VAL A 309 -6.00 5.68 20.58
C VAL A 309 -4.70 6.28 20.07
N ALA A 310 -4.76 7.52 19.58
CA ALA A 310 -3.55 8.22 19.18
C ALA A 310 -2.62 8.41 20.39
N ARG A 311 -1.32 8.17 20.16
CA ARG A 311 -0.28 8.34 21.18
C ARG A 311 -0.21 9.79 21.66
N SER A 312 -0.04 9.95 22.97
CA SER A 312 0.21 11.22 23.61
C SER A 312 1.25 11.10 24.71
N LEU A 313 1.98 12.19 24.92
CA LEU A 313 3.03 12.32 25.91
C LEU A 313 2.58 13.35 26.96
N LYS A 314 2.83 13.04 28.23
CA LYS A 314 2.50 13.91 29.37
C LYS A 314 3.76 14.19 30.16
N ALA A 315 4.02 15.45 30.48
CA ALA A 315 5.14 15.81 31.34
C ALA A 315 4.89 15.29 32.77
N VAL A 316 5.88 14.59 33.30
CA VAL A 316 5.92 14.11 34.69
C VAL A 316 6.94 14.86 35.54
N SER A 317 7.81 15.63 34.90
CA SER A 317 8.70 16.59 35.54
C SER A 317 9.05 17.72 34.59
N GLY A 318 9.74 18.72 35.11
CA GLY A 318 10.22 19.88 34.38
C GLY A 318 9.46 21.15 34.74
N SER A 319 10.19 22.26 34.68
CA SER A 319 9.65 23.59 34.95
C SER A 319 10.44 24.63 34.18
N LEU A 320 9.77 25.55 33.49
CA LEU A 320 10.43 26.69 32.85
C LEU A 320 10.59 27.82 33.87
N PRO A 321 11.81 28.18 34.29
CA PRO A 321 12.00 29.36 35.13
C PRO A 321 11.60 30.62 34.34
N LEU A 322 10.77 31.47 34.95
CA LEU A 322 10.34 32.72 34.36
C LEU A 322 11.09 33.88 35.01
N PRO A 323 11.49 34.91 34.24
CA PRO A 323 12.08 36.11 34.81
C PRO A 323 11.13 36.73 35.84
N SER A 324 11.66 37.09 37.02
CA SER A 324 10.87 37.80 38.02
C SER A 324 10.38 39.13 37.45
N TYR A 325 9.12 39.46 37.70
CA TYR A 325 8.51 40.72 37.31
C TYR A 325 8.36 41.62 38.53
N HIS A 326 8.61 42.92 38.36
CA HIS A 326 8.35 43.93 39.36
C HIS A 326 7.85 45.19 38.65
N HIS A 327 6.64 45.61 38.97
CA HIS A 327 6.03 46.80 38.40
C HIS A 327 5.41 47.64 39.49
N ARG A 328 5.69 48.93 39.42
CA ARG A 328 5.26 49.93 40.37
C ARG A 328 4.55 51.04 39.62
N TRP A 329 3.36 51.43 40.08
CA TRP A 329 2.60 52.51 39.49
C TRP A 329 1.99 53.42 40.56
N TYR A 330 1.55 54.60 40.12
CA TYR A 330 0.91 55.60 40.97
C TYR A 330 -0.56 55.68 40.61
N ASP A 331 -1.46 55.49 41.57
CA ASP A 331 -2.90 55.67 41.36
C ASP A 331 -3.40 57.04 41.81
N SER A 332 -2.63 57.74 42.65
CA SER A 332 -2.95 59.06 43.20
C SER A 332 -1.69 59.70 43.78
N ALA A 333 -1.73 61.02 44.00
CA ALA A 333 -0.59 61.76 44.52
C ALA A 333 -0.18 61.24 45.91
N GLY A 334 0.99 60.60 45.98
CA GLY A 334 1.55 60.02 47.21
C GLY A 334 1.17 58.56 47.49
N ARG A 335 0.31 57.93 46.68
CA ARG A 335 -0.01 56.50 46.80
C ARG A 335 0.69 55.72 45.67
N THR A 336 1.48 54.75 46.07
CA THR A 336 2.23 53.87 45.16
C THR A 336 1.73 52.46 45.37
N GLU A 337 1.34 51.81 44.28
CA GLU A 337 1.00 50.40 44.25
C GLU A 337 2.13 49.65 43.55
N GLU A 338 2.45 48.46 44.03
CA GLU A 338 3.46 47.61 43.42
C GLU A 338 2.98 46.16 43.33
N VAL A 339 3.36 45.52 42.23
CA VAL A 339 3.16 44.10 41.98
C VAL A 339 4.50 43.50 41.62
N ALA A 340 4.91 42.49 42.37
CA ALA A 340 6.13 41.74 42.13
C ALA A 340 5.86 40.23 42.16
N SER A 341 6.69 39.46 41.47
CA SER A 341 6.67 38.00 41.57
C SER A 341 7.03 37.58 43.00
N VAL A 342 6.13 36.85 43.66
CA VAL A 342 6.35 36.30 45.01
C VAL A 342 6.64 34.80 44.91
N GLY A 343 7.75 34.34 45.46
CA GLY A 343 8.15 32.93 45.45
C GLY A 343 8.87 32.47 44.17
N LYS A 344 8.93 31.16 43.94
CA LYS A 344 9.50 30.60 42.71
C LYS A 344 8.62 30.96 41.52
N HIS A 345 9.11 31.83 40.64
CA HIS A 345 8.42 32.21 39.42
C HIS A 345 8.80 31.25 38.30
N GLN A 346 7.98 30.22 38.11
CA GLN A 346 8.21 29.18 37.11
C GLN A 346 6.89 28.67 36.55
N LEU A 347 6.92 28.17 35.32
CA LEU A 347 5.83 27.41 34.71
C LEU A 347 6.14 25.92 34.88
N ASP A 348 5.43 25.26 35.79
CA ASP A 348 5.56 23.81 35.98
C ASP A 348 4.94 23.06 34.81
N PHE A 349 5.70 22.15 34.21
CA PHE A 349 5.18 21.29 33.15
C PHE A 349 4.40 20.10 33.72
N PHE A 350 4.73 19.66 34.93
CA PHE A 350 4.01 18.59 35.62
C PHE A 350 2.79 19.12 36.40
N ASN A 351 1.73 18.32 36.43
CA ASN A 351 0.61 18.51 37.35
C ASN A 351 0.04 17.16 37.80
N ILE A 352 -0.31 17.06 39.10
CA ILE A 352 -0.96 15.88 39.67
C ILE A 352 -2.32 15.61 39.02
N VAL A 353 -3.04 16.68 38.65
CA VAL A 353 -4.23 16.60 37.80
C VAL A 353 -3.76 16.45 36.36
N SER A 354 -3.97 15.26 35.80
CA SER A 354 -3.40 14.88 34.51
C SER A 354 -3.65 15.90 33.40
N ASP A 355 -4.87 16.43 33.29
CA ASP A 355 -5.25 17.37 32.24
C ASP A 355 -4.67 18.78 32.37
N LYS A 356 -4.01 19.06 33.50
CA LYS A 356 -3.31 20.33 33.74
C LYS A 356 -1.79 20.23 33.55
N ALA A 357 -1.27 19.04 33.25
CA ALA A 357 0.13 18.86 32.88
C ALA A 357 0.34 19.22 31.40
N LEU A 358 1.57 19.62 31.04
CA LEU A 358 1.97 19.80 29.65
C LEU A 358 1.79 18.47 28.92
N LYS A 359 0.94 18.49 27.90
CA LYS A 359 0.60 17.31 27.09
C LYS A 359 0.87 17.59 25.62
N PHE A 360 1.61 16.69 24.98
CA PHE A 360 1.69 16.61 23.54
C PHE A 360 0.78 15.49 23.06
N CYS A 361 -0.31 15.88 22.41
CA CYS A 361 -1.25 14.94 21.81
C CYS A 361 -1.23 15.10 20.30
N ARG A 362 -1.27 13.99 19.58
CA ARG A 362 -1.51 14.04 18.15
C ARG A 362 -2.98 14.33 17.87
N ARG A 363 -3.30 15.56 17.44
CA ARG A 363 -4.67 15.87 16.98
C ARG A 363 -5.01 15.20 15.64
N ARG A 364 -4.03 14.92 14.77
CA ARG A 364 -4.26 14.31 13.44
C ARG A 364 -3.15 13.31 13.07
N MET A 365 -3.53 12.15 12.56
CA MET A 365 -2.58 11.16 12.03
C MET A 365 -1.92 11.67 10.74
N LEU A 366 -0.68 11.25 10.49
CA LEU A 366 0.08 11.56 9.28
C LEU A 366 -0.32 10.50 8.26
N LEU A 367 -1.25 10.90 7.42
CA LEU A 367 -1.54 10.24 6.17
C LEU A 367 -0.73 10.94 5.09
N TYR A 368 0.15 10.19 4.43
CA TYR A 368 0.95 10.68 3.32
C TYR A 368 0.44 10.10 2.02
N PRO A 369 -0.39 10.85 1.28
CA PRO A 369 -0.86 10.37 0.00
C PRO A 369 0.20 10.63 -1.09
N PHE A 370 0.37 9.69 -2.01
CA PHE A 370 1.34 9.82 -3.11
C PHE A 370 0.72 10.46 -4.34
N PRO A 371 1.36 11.48 -4.95
CA PRO A 371 0.86 12.06 -6.19
C PRO A 371 0.85 11.06 -7.36
N GLY A 372 0.04 11.33 -8.38
CA GLY A 372 -0.09 10.51 -9.60
C GLY A 372 1.22 10.30 -10.39
N ILE A 373 1.14 9.45 -11.42
CA ILE A 373 2.20 8.72 -12.16
C ILE A 373 3.43 9.53 -12.62
N ARG A 374 3.43 10.87 -12.61
CA ARG A 374 4.46 11.68 -13.29
C ARG A 374 5.85 11.76 -12.62
N GLU A 375 6.09 11.24 -11.42
CA GLU A 375 7.39 11.47 -10.73
C GLU A 375 8.08 10.30 -10.01
N PHE A 376 7.78 9.03 -10.32
CA PHE A 376 8.52 7.92 -9.70
C PHE A 376 9.59 7.32 -10.61
N LYS A 377 10.81 7.90 -10.57
CA LYS A 377 12.03 7.22 -11.05
C LYS A 377 12.36 6.04 -10.13
N LYS A 378 12.77 4.94 -10.77
CA LYS A 378 13.05 3.55 -10.30
C LYS A 378 13.84 3.34 -8.98
N ASN A 379 14.24 4.38 -8.24
CA ASN A 379 15.16 4.29 -7.09
C ASN A 379 14.67 4.97 -5.79
N ARG A 380 13.43 5.47 -5.70
CA ARG A 380 12.98 6.25 -4.52
C ARG A 380 12.22 5.49 -3.42
N PHE A 381 12.02 4.17 -3.53
CA PHE A 381 11.53 3.40 -2.36
C PHE A 381 12.60 3.22 -1.28
N LYS A 382 13.88 3.48 -1.60
CA LYS A 382 15.01 3.33 -0.66
C LYS A 382 15.02 4.28 0.52
N CYS A 383 14.24 5.37 0.50
CA CYS A 383 14.35 6.40 1.55
C CYS A 383 13.12 7.30 1.59
N ILE A 384 11.93 6.71 1.64
CA ILE A 384 10.74 7.48 2.04
C ILE A 384 10.96 7.87 3.52
N PHE A 385 11.24 6.91 4.42
CA PHE A 385 11.40 7.16 5.86
C PHE A 385 12.37 8.30 6.28
N GLY A 386 13.57 8.40 5.71
CA GLY A 386 14.57 9.39 6.11
C GLY A 386 14.30 10.84 5.67
N ILE A 387 13.69 11.05 4.50
CA ILE A 387 13.40 12.40 3.97
C ILE A 387 12.16 13.01 4.66
N PHE A 388 11.20 12.18 5.09
CA PHE A 388 9.98 12.65 5.77
C PHE A 388 10.23 13.19 7.18
N LEU A 389 11.26 12.70 7.89
CA LEU A 389 11.58 13.14 9.26
C LEU A 389 12.08 14.59 9.32
N GLN A 390 12.87 15.05 8.35
CA GLN A 390 13.29 16.45 8.29
C GLN A 390 12.12 17.41 8.04
N GLY A 391 11.10 16.99 7.27
CA GLY A 391 9.91 17.81 6.99
C GLY A 391 8.91 17.91 8.17
N ILE A 392 8.68 16.81 8.90
CA ILE A 392 7.73 16.76 10.03
C ILE A 392 8.20 17.62 11.20
N VAL A 393 9.51 17.58 11.51
CA VAL A 393 10.11 18.39 12.57
C VAL A 393 9.94 19.88 12.26
N ILE A 394 10.17 20.30 11.02
CA ILE A 394 10.04 21.71 10.62
C ILE A 394 8.58 22.19 10.64
N MET A 395 7.63 21.38 10.16
CA MET A 395 6.24 21.83 10.00
C MET A 395 5.48 21.92 11.33
N THR A 396 5.81 21.10 12.33
CA THR A 396 5.19 21.15 13.66
C THR A 396 5.83 22.24 14.56
N LEU A 397 7.10 22.58 14.34
CA LEU A 397 7.75 23.73 14.99
C LEU A 397 7.08 25.06 14.61
N ILE A 398 6.73 25.25 13.32
CA ILE A 398 6.15 26.51 12.84
C ILE A 398 4.70 26.73 13.33
N LEU A 399 3.94 25.65 13.57
CA LEU A 399 2.55 25.74 14.03
C LEU A 399 2.41 26.02 15.53
N ASN A 400 3.34 25.54 16.38
CA ASN A 400 3.26 25.75 17.83
C ASN A 400 3.90 27.07 18.30
N LEU A 401 4.88 27.62 17.57
CA LEU A 401 5.47 28.94 17.87
C LEU A 401 4.54 30.12 17.56
N LYS A 402 3.40 29.88 16.90
CA LYS A 402 2.36 30.91 16.62
C LYS A 402 1.22 30.93 17.65
N GLN A 403 1.20 30.01 18.62
CA GLN A 403 0.15 29.92 19.64
C GLN A 403 0.63 30.07 21.08
N MET A 404 1.90 30.40 21.29
CA MET A 404 2.43 30.96 22.55
C MET A 404 2.80 32.41 22.31
#